data_AF-A0A961QLH5-F1
#
_entry.id   AF-A0A961QLH5-F1
#
_cell.length_a   1.000
_cell.length_b   1.000
_cell.length_c   1.000
_cell.angle_alpha   90.00
_cell.angle_beta   90.00
_cell.angle_gamma   90.00
#
_symmetry.space_group_name_H-M   'P 1'
#
loop_
_entity.id
_entity.type
_entity.pdbx_description
1 polymer ?
#
loop_
_entity_poly.entity_id
_entity_poly.type
_entity_poly.pdbx_seq_one_letter_code
_entity_poly.pdbx_strand_id
1 'polypeptide(L)'
;MAVVVVESPAKAKTINKYLGSDYTVLASFGHVRDLPAKDGSVDPEHDFDMTWEVAADSKKHLKAITDALKADNDLILATDP
;
A
#
# COMPACT_ATOMS: atom_id res chain seq x y z
N MET A 1 -2.18 0.63 -18.06
CA MET A 1 -1.73 -0.63 -17.46
C MET A 1 -2.18 -0.64 -16.01
N ALA A 2 -3.07 -1.55 -15.64
CA ALA A 2 -3.56 -1.63 -14.28
C ALA A 2 -2.41 -1.88 -13.28
N VAL A 3 -2.50 -1.25 -12.11
CA VAL A 3 -1.53 -1.39 -11.02
C VAL A 3 -2.04 -2.42 -10.03
N VAL A 4 -1.23 -3.43 -9.75
CA VAL A 4 -1.51 -4.46 -8.73
C VAL A 4 -0.60 -4.24 -7.54
N VAL A 5 -1.18 -4.08 -6.34
CA VAL A 5 -0.43 -3.90 -5.09
C VAL A 5 -0.55 -5.14 -4.22
N VAL A 6 0.59 -5.66 -3.77
CA VAL A 6 0.71 -6.85 -2.89
C VAL A 6 1.58 -6.49 -1.68
N GLU A 7 1.53 -7.26 -0.58
CA GLU A 7 2.27 -6.86 0.62
C GLU A 7 3.79 -7.14 0.52
N SER A 8 4.21 -8.18 -0.20
CA SER A 8 5.59 -8.65 -0.21
C SER A 8 6.27 -8.64 -1.60
N PRO A 9 7.58 -8.34 -1.68
CA PRO A 9 8.32 -8.37 -2.95
C PRO A 9 8.36 -9.74 -3.62
N ALA A 10 8.32 -10.81 -2.83
CA ALA A 10 8.29 -12.17 -3.34
C ALA A 10 6.99 -12.44 -4.13
N LYS A 11 5.83 -12.07 -3.57
CA LYS A 11 4.55 -12.18 -4.27
C LYS A 11 4.50 -11.31 -5.51
N ALA A 12 5.06 -10.09 -5.45
CA ALA A 12 5.10 -9.20 -6.61
C ALA A 12 5.81 -9.86 -7.80
N LYS A 13 6.98 -10.47 -7.57
CA LYS A 13 7.71 -11.21 -8.60
C LYS A 13 6.92 -12.40 -9.14
N THR A 14 6.23 -13.15 -8.28
CA THR A 14 5.43 -14.31 -8.69
C THR A 14 4.21 -13.91 -9.51
N ILE A 15 3.44 -12.94 -9.05
CA ILE A 15 2.22 -12.46 -9.74
C ILE A 15 2.59 -11.81 -11.08
N ASN A 16 3.68 -11.05 -11.15
CA ASN A 16 4.13 -10.45 -12.41
C ASN A 16 4.49 -11.50 -13.47
N LYS A 17 4.98 -12.68 -13.08
CA LYS A 17 5.22 -13.80 -14.02
C LYS A 17 3.93 -14.34 -14.63
N TYR A 18 2.81 -14.29 -13.91
CA TYR A 18 1.52 -14.76 -14.39
C TYR A 18 0.79 -13.72 -15.23
N LEU A 19 0.84 -12.46 -14.81
CA LEU A 19 0.10 -11.37 -15.43
C LEU A 19 0.79 -10.77 -16.66
N GLY A 20 2.12 -10.87 -16.74
CA GLY A 20 2.87 -10.34 -17.88
C GLY A 20 2.92 -8.82 -17.94
N SER A 21 3.13 -8.28 -19.14
CA SER A 21 3.42 -6.86 -19.38
C SER A 21 2.20 -5.93 -19.29
N ASP A 22 0.99 -6.48 -19.20
CA ASP A 22 -0.23 -5.68 -19.18
C ASP A 22 -0.48 -5.04 -17.80
N TYR A 23 0.26 -5.49 -16.78
CA TYR A 23 0.13 -5.08 -15.40
C TYR A 23 1.44 -4.53 -14.84
N THR A 24 1.32 -3.56 -13.93
CA THR A 24 2.42 -3.12 -13.08
C THR A 24 2.21 -3.68 -11.68
N VAL A 25 3.04 -4.64 -11.26
CA VAL A 25 2.93 -5.26 -9.93
C VAL A 25 3.93 -4.63 -8.96
N LEU A 26 3.43 -3.98 -7.91
CA LEU A 26 4.22 -3.29 -6.89
C LEU A 26 4.00 -3.91 -5.50
N ALA A 27 5.04 -3.89 -4.67
CA ALA A 27 4.95 -4.32 -3.28
C ALA A 27 4.82 -3.11 -2.34
N SER A 28 3.92 -3.19 -1.36
CA SER A 28 3.78 -2.18 -0.29
C SER A 28 4.83 -2.32 0.81
N PHE A 29 5.46 -3.50 0.91
CA PHE A 29 6.37 -3.89 2.00
C PHE A 29 5.66 -3.90 3.37
N GLY A 30 4.44 -4.44 3.40
CA GLY A 30 3.61 -4.51 4.59
C GLY A 30 2.73 -3.28 4.79
N HIS A 31 2.52 -2.89 6.06
CA HIS A 31 1.68 -1.74 6.41
C HIS A 31 2.30 -0.41 5.98
N VAL A 32 1.47 0.45 5.39
CA VAL A 32 1.90 1.77 4.90
C VAL A 32 1.63 2.90 5.90
N ARG A 33 0.75 2.66 6.86
CA ARG A 33 0.40 3.58 7.95
C ARG A 33 0.33 2.81 9.27
N ASP A 34 0.59 3.53 10.34
CA ASP A 34 0.45 3.04 11.71
C ASP A 34 -0.07 4.17 12.62
N LEU A 35 -0.47 3.83 13.83
CA LEU A 35 -0.76 4.80 14.87
C LEU A 35 0.55 5.48 15.29
N PRO A 36 0.58 6.81 15.44
CA PRO A 36 1.73 7.49 16.03
C PRO A 36 2.03 6.91 17.42
N ALA A 37 3.32 6.71 17.73
CA ALA A 37 3.77 6.20 19.02
C ALA A 37 3.73 7.28 20.12
N LYS A 38 2.53 7.83 20.37
CA LYS A 38 2.25 8.88 21.36
C LYS A 38 0.86 8.69 21.97
N ASP A 39 0.65 9.27 23.14
CA ASP A 39 -0.66 9.30 23.77
C ASP A 39 -1.66 10.11 22.92
N GLY A 40 -2.90 9.63 22.87
CA GLY A 40 -3.99 10.26 22.11
C GLY A 40 -4.06 9.85 20.63
N SER A 41 -3.35 8.81 20.20
CA SER A 41 -3.51 8.26 18.84
C SER A 41 -4.86 7.58 18.61
N VAL A 42 -5.56 7.23 19.68
CA VAL A 42 -6.96 6.76 19.68
C VAL A 42 -7.72 7.69 20.61
N ASP A 43 -8.86 8.21 20.15
CA ASP A 43 -9.75 9.09 20.91
C ASP A 43 -11.04 8.34 21.32
N PRO A 44 -11.12 7.81 22.55
CA PRO A 44 -12.28 7.03 23.00
C PRO A 44 -13.57 7.85 23.14
N GLU A 45 -13.46 9.17 23.28
CA GLU A 45 -14.62 10.05 23.44
C GLU A 45 -15.30 10.35 22.09
N HIS A 46 -14.57 10.14 20.98
CA HIS A 46 -15.04 10.38 19.62
C HIS A 46 -15.09 9.07 18.82
N ASP A 47 -15.86 8.09 19.30
CA ASP A 47 -16.07 6.79 18.63
C ASP A 47 -14.76 6.05 18.27
N PHE A 48 -13.76 6.14 19.16
CA PHE A 48 -12.43 5.59 18.96
C PHE A 48 -11.73 6.11 17.70
N ASP A 49 -11.92 7.39 17.35
CA ASP A 49 -11.25 7.98 16.19
C ASP A 49 -9.73 7.81 16.29
N MET A 50 -9.11 7.46 15.17
CA MET A 50 -7.71 7.04 15.12
C MET A 50 -6.91 8.02 14.27
N THR A 51 -5.85 8.57 14.85
CA THR A 51 -4.84 9.30 14.07
C THR A 51 -3.90 8.30 13.41
N TRP A 52 -3.77 8.38 12.09
CA TRP A 52 -2.87 7.54 11.30
C TRP A 52 -1.70 8.35 10.74
N GLU A 53 -0.49 7.80 10.80
CA GLU A 53 0.69 8.38 10.18
C GLU A 53 1.29 7.42 9.15
N VAL A 54 1.76 7.96 8.04
CA VAL A 54 2.50 7.19 7.03
C VAL A 54 3.90 6.92 7.56
N ALA A 55 4.23 5.63 7.72
CA ALA A 55 5.57 5.21 8.12
C ALA A 55 6.63 5.79 7.16
N ALA A 56 7.75 6.27 7.70
CA ALA A 56 8.78 6.94 6.90
C ALA A 56 9.28 6.08 5.73
N ASP A 57 9.49 4.78 5.97
CA ASP A 57 9.94 3.81 4.98
C ASP A 57 8.88 3.53 3.90
N SER A 58 7.60 3.72 4.22
CA SER A 58 6.47 3.48 3.32
C SER A 58 6.24 4.63 2.33
N LYS A 59 6.79 5.83 2.59
CA LYS A 59 6.64 7.01 1.71
C LYS A 59 7.14 6.76 0.30
N LYS A 60 8.30 6.09 0.15
CA LYS A 60 8.87 5.77 -1.17
C LYS A 60 8.01 4.76 -1.94
N HIS A 61 7.41 3.80 -1.23
CA HIS A 61 6.55 2.76 -1.81
C HIS A 61 5.21 3.35 -2.26
N LEU A 62 4.59 4.18 -1.41
CA LEU A 62 3.40 4.94 -1.77
C LEU A 62 3.66 5.85 -2.97
N LYS A 63 4.80 6.54 -3.01
CA LYS A 63 5.18 7.36 -4.15
C LYS A 63 5.22 6.53 -5.44
N ALA A 64 5.88 5.37 -5.44
CA ALA A 64 5.93 4.48 -6.60
C ALA A 64 4.53 4.03 -7.07
N ILE A 65 3.64 3.69 -6.13
CA ILE A 65 2.25 3.31 -6.43
C ILE A 65 1.50 4.50 -7.05
N THR A 66 1.56 5.67 -6.41
CA THR A 66 0.88 6.87 -6.92
C THR A 66 1.43 7.35 -8.26
N ASP A 67 2.73 7.19 -8.51
CA ASP A 67 3.35 7.56 -9.78
C ASP A 67 2.94 6.59 -10.90
N ALA A 68 2.81 5.28 -10.61
CA ALA A 68 2.31 4.30 -11.57
C ALA A 68 0.84 4.55 -11.94
N LEU A 69 0.02 4.92 -10.96
CA LEU A 69 -1.41 5.21 -11.16
C LEU A 69 -1.69 6.47 -12.01
N LYS A 70 -0.68 7.32 -12.25
CA LYS A 70 -0.84 8.47 -13.15
C LYS A 70 -1.03 8.07 -14.60
N ALA A 71 -0.52 6.91 -15.01
CA ALA A 71 -0.65 6.42 -16.38
C ALA A 71 -2.01 5.75 -16.61
N ASP A 72 -2.52 5.07 -15.59
CA ASP A 72 -3.79 4.35 -15.61
C ASP A 72 -4.30 4.25 -14.16
N ASN A 73 -5.55 4.65 -13.93
CA ASN A 73 -6.10 4.78 -12.60
C ASN A 73 -6.70 3.47 -12.06
N ASP A 74 -6.62 2.37 -12.82
CA ASP A 74 -7.07 1.05 -12.38
C ASP A 74 -6.11 0.46 -11.33
N LEU A 75 -6.63 0.29 -10.11
CA LEU A 75 -5.91 -0.25 -8.95
C LEU A 75 -6.54 -1.56 -8.47
N ILE A 76 -5.72 -2.61 -8.40
CA ILE A 76 -6.08 -3.92 -7.85
C ILE A 76 -5.32 -4.13 -6.54
N LEU A 77 -6.04 -4.39 -5.46
CA LEU A 77 -5.48 -4.72 -4.16
C LEU A 77 -5.47 -6.24 -4.00
N ALA A 78 -4.28 -6.84 -3.96
CA ALA A 78 -4.06 -8.27 -3.87
C ALA A 78 -3.28 -8.63 -2.60
N THR A 79 -3.73 -8.10 -1.45
CA THR A 79 -3.23 -8.47 -0.13
C THR A 79 -3.71 -9.87 0.27
N ASP A 80 -3.11 -10.43 1.32
CA ASP A 80 -3.65 -11.65 1.93
C ASP A 80 -5.13 -11.50 2.36
N PRO A 81 -5.93 -12.58 2.26
CA PRO A 81 -7.36 -12.59 2.58
C PRO A 81 -7.65 -12.59 4.08
#